data_AF-A0A7V2S5Q4-F1
#
_entry.id   AF-A0A7V2S5Q4-F1
#
_cell.length_a   1.000
_cell.length_b   1.000
_cell.length_c   1.000
_cell.angle_alpha   90.00
_cell.angle_beta   90.00
_cell.angle_gamma   90.00
#
_symmetry.space_group_name_H-M   'P 1'
#
loop_
_entity.id
_entity.type
_entity.pdbx_description
1 polymer ?
#
loop_
_entity_poly.entity_id
_entity_poly.type
_entity_poly.pdbx_seq_one_letter_code
_entity_poly.pdbx_strand_id
1 'polypeptide(L)'
;MCKFSTAVKIAREPGEIFNLNTERLLENKRQGICTSIFLDTNILLGISNYMSEIDSEPNQSSLVKYNLKEFVDLCEYCQKYNIPFSLSPGFCMPEVSPDSFHDVKKRFDDFFPLHNLHVLDDPEGNNASPILEIQNILSLPDDEIKIRSLPFLNTCAMLLTEITEPDSHPWGKFDRFLELVKEYIGLFSEKELTVAKIVIGDIAKNNPDLLDKEGRDLVKDIQNNFSRTKKKKKPKTSEEAIRIAFNAANDFTMVNVAVERDKKSLDGIPMDVWLMSNDAKLINFLAKLFGYCVLVPDERGLLAEISIPKGFNVALMIYDAKVFSQKVAMDGNRKFVRIDSDLWKVRVREMISLLNSVIP
;
A
#
# COMPACT_ATOMS: atom_id res chain seq x y z
N MET A 1 -3.23 16.01 25.13
CA MET A 1 -3.58 15.86 23.70
C MET A 1 -3.37 14.39 23.35
N CYS A 2 -4.42 13.67 22.97
CA CYS A 2 -4.28 12.26 22.61
C CYS A 2 -3.83 12.16 21.14
N LYS A 3 -2.85 11.32 20.87
CA LYS A 3 -2.34 11.03 19.52
C LYS A 3 -2.61 9.55 19.24
N PHE A 4 -3.08 9.26 18.03
CA PHE A 4 -3.30 7.91 17.54
C PHE A 4 -2.10 7.57 16.66
N SER A 5 -1.11 6.88 17.23
CA SER A 5 0.19 6.63 16.60
C SER A 5 0.11 5.66 15.43
N THR A 6 -0.94 4.85 15.43
CA THR A 6 -1.30 3.85 14.41
C THR A 6 -2.02 4.45 13.19
N ALA A 7 -2.50 5.69 13.27
CA ALA A 7 -3.19 6.38 12.18
C ALA A 7 -2.31 7.48 11.58
N VAL A 8 -1.83 7.26 10.36
CA VAL A 8 -0.89 8.15 9.67
C VAL A 8 -1.49 8.80 8.44
N LYS A 9 -1.13 10.07 8.24
CA LYS A 9 -1.46 10.79 7.00
C LYS A 9 -0.59 10.25 5.87
N ILE A 10 -1.19 9.93 4.73
CA ILE A 10 -0.44 9.51 3.52
C ILE A 10 -0.27 10.68 2.55
N ALA A 11 -1.34 11.45 2.31
CA ALA A 11 -1.28 12.68 1.52
C ALA A 11 -0.73 13.85 2.35
N ARG A 12 0.57 14.12 2.22
CA ARG A 12 1.31 15.11 3.03
C ARG A 12 2.60 15.56 2.37
N GLU A 13 3.15 16.68 2.80
CA GLU A 13 4.46 17.14 2.33
C GLU A 13 5.61 16.19 2.75
N PRO A 14 6.71 16.13 1.97
CA PRO A 14 7.84 15.29 2.30
C PRO A 14 8.49 15.54 3.65
N GLY A 15 8.78 14.44 4.38
CA GLY A 15 9.51 14.48 5.66
C GLY A 15 8.68 14.83 6.90
N GLU A 16 7.38 15.07 6.75
CA GLU A 16 6.47 15.31 7.88
C GLU A 16 5.72 14.01 8.24
N ILE A 17 5.79 13.56 9.49
CA ILE A 17 4.94 12.46 9.98
C ILE A 17 3.78 13.06 10.76
N PHE A 18 2.61 13.10 10.15
CA PHE A 18 1.38 13.48 10.84
C PHE A 18 0.67 12.24 11.36
N ASN A 19 0.57 12.16 12.68
CA ASN A 19 -0.31 11.23 13.35
C ASN A 19 -1.64 11.91 13.62
N LEU A 20 -2.74 11.17 13.45
CA LEU A 20 -4.05 11.66 13.78
C LEU A 20 -4.09 12.01 15.27
N ASN A 21 -4.72 13.13 15.60
CA ASN A 21 -4.87 13.57 16.97
C ASN A 21 -6.25 14.18 17.20
N THR A 22 -6.57 14.36 18.47
CA THR A 22 -7.89 14.88 18.87
C THR A 22 -8.19 16.29 18.37
N GLU A 23 -7.18 17.14 18.21
CA GLU A 23 -7.36 18.51 17.69
C GLU A 23 -7.75 18.49 16.22
N ARG A 24 -7.07 17.68 15.40
CA ARG A 24 -7.39 17.51 13.98
C ARG A 24 -8.80 16.96 13.78
N LEU A 25 -9.21 15.98 14.58
CA LEU A 25 -10.59 15.46 14.54
C LEU A 25 -11.64 16.55 14.83
N LEU A 26 -11.40 17.37 15.84
CA LEU A 26 -12.30 18.48 16.19
C LEU A 26 -12.27 19.61 15.15
N GLU A 27 -11.14 19.84 14.50
CA GLU A 27 -11.03 20.77 13.36
C GLU A 27 -11.84 20.27 12.16
N ASN A 28 -11.66 19.00 11.76
CA ASN A 28 -12.42 18.40 10.67
C ASN A 28 -13.93 18.52 10.92
N LYS A 29 -14.38 18.21 12.15
CA LYS A 29 -15.77 18.42 12.55
C LYS A 29 -16.23 19.86 12.37
N ARG A 30 -15.44 20.86 12.80
CA ARG A 30 -15.77 22.28 12.66
C ARG A 30 -15.86 22.72 11.20
N GLN A 31 -15.06 22.11 10.33
CA GLN A 31 -15.02 22.42 8.90
C GLN A 31 -16.02 21.60 8.07
N GLY A 32 -16.79 20.69 8.68
CA GLY A 32 -17.68 19.79 7.94
C GLY A 32 -16.93 18.76 7.08
N ILE A 33 -15.70 18.41 7.47
CA ILE A 33 -14.87 17.42 6.80
C ILE A 33 -15.02 16.07 7.53
N CYS A 34 -15.26 14.99 6.78
CA CYS A 34 -15.32 13.64 7.31
C CYS A 34 -13.90 13.12 7.52
N THR A 35 -13.61 12.54 8.70
CA THR A 35 -12.34 11.82 8.90
C THR A 35 -12.51 10.40 8.40
N SER A 36 -11.85 10.05 7.29
CA SER A 36 -11.93 8.70 6.71
C SER A 36 -10.69 7.89 7.09
N ILE A 37 -10.90 6.73 7.69
CA ILE A 37 -9.84 5.81 8.10
C ILE A 37 -9.84 4.59 7.17
N PHE A 38 -8.80 4.48 6.37
CA PHE A 38 -8.51 3.28 5.58
C PHE A 38 -7.81 2.30 6.51
N LEU A 39 -8.33 1.08 6.57
CA LEU A 39 -7.74 0.05 7.42
C LEU A 39 -6.68 -0.72 6.65
N ASP A 40 -5.65 -1.15 7.36
CA ASP A 40 -4.72 -2.19 6.92
C ASP A 40 -5.25 -3.58 7.35
N THR A 41 -4.89 -4.62 6.61
CA THR A 41 -5.26 -6.03 6.86
C THR A 41 -4.89 -6.47 8.26
N ASN A 42 -3.81 -5.96 8.85
CA ASN A 42 -3.43 -6.33 10.21
C ASN A 42 -4.42 -5.85 11.29
N ILE A 43 -5.16 -4.76 11.07
CA ILE A 43 -6.22 -4.31 11.97
C ILE A 43 -7.37 -5.31 11.88
N LEU A 44 -7.77 -5.66 10.65
CA LEU A 44 -8.85 -6.61 10.39
C LEU A 44 -8.55 -8.01 10.97
N LEU A 45 -7.34 -8.52 10.77
CA LEU A 45 -6.90 -9.79 11.36
C LEU A 45 -6.77 -9.69 12.88
N GLY A 46 -6.34 -8.54 13.40
CA GLY A 46 -6.32 -8.25 14.83
C GLY A 46 -7.72 -8.36 15.45
N ILE A 47 -8.72 -7.73 14.82
CA ILE A 47 -10.13 -7.82 15.22
C ILE A 47 -10.61 -9.27 15.18
N SER A 48 -10.37 -9.98 14.08
CA SER A 48 -10.79 -11.39 13.96
C SER A 48 -10.18 -12.28 15.07
N ASN A 49 -8.90 -12.11 15.37
CA ASN A 49 -8.24 -12.88 16.41
C ASN A 49 -8.76 -12.51 17.81
N TYR A 50 -8.95 -11.22 18.08
CA TYR A 50 -9.55 -10.73 19.32
C TYR A 50 -10.95 -11.34 19.52
N MET A 51 -11.81 -11.29 18.50
CA MET A 51 -13.17 -11.84 18.56
C MET A 51 -13.20 -13.36 18.70
N SER A 52 -12.14 -14.06 18.31
CA SER A 52 -12.05 -15.52 18.46
C SER A 52 -11.68 -16.00 19.88
N GLU A 53 -11.13 -15.12 20.71
CA GLU A 53 -10.67 -15.46 22.07
C GLU A 53 -11.61 -15.00 23.19
N ILE A 54 -12.59 -14.16 22.87
CA ILE A 54 -13.49 -13.57 23.88
C ILE A 54 -14.83 -14.30 23.89
N ASP A 55 -15.34 -14.58 25.09
CA ASP A 55 -16.57 -15.35 25.24
C ASP A 55 -17.83 -14.50 25.07
N SER A 56 -17.81 -13.20 25.42
CA SER A 56 -18.92 -12.24 25.18
C SER A 56 -18.70 -10.81 25.71
N GLU A 57 -17.64 -10.54 26.47
CA GLU A 57 -17.40 -9.21 27.07
C GLU A 57 -16.12 -8.54 26.55
N PRO A 58 -16.11 -7.20 26.38
CA PRO A 58 -14.91 -6.45 26.04
C PRO A 58 -13.76 -6.68 27.03
N ASN A 59 -12.63 -7.17 26.54
CA ASN A 59 -11.45 -7.42 27.36
C ASN A 59 -10.31 -6.46 26.99
N GLN A 60 -10.01 -5.52 27.89
CA GLN A 60 -8.94 -4.53 27.70
C GLN A 60 -7.55 -5.17 27.54
N SER A 61 -7.27 -6.26 28.25
CA SER A 61 -5.99 -6.97 28.11
C SER A 61 -5.86 -7.64 26.73
N SER A 62 -6.95 -8.17 26.19
CA SER A 62 -6.99 -8.74 24.84
C SER A 62 -6.88 -7.65 23.77
N LEU A 63 -7.51 -6.49 23.94
CA LEU A 63 -7.33 -5.35 23.03
C LEU A 63 -5.87 -4.92 22.95
N VAL A 64 -5.15 -4.88 24.08
CA VAL A 64 -3.71 -4.57 24.10
C VAL A 64 -2.91 -5.68 23.42
N LYS A 65 -3.20 -6.96 23.70
CA LYS A 65 -2.53 -8.11 23.08
C LYS A 65 -2.60 -8.06 21.54
N TYR A 66 -3.73 -7.63 20.98
CA TYR A 66 -3.95 -7.53 19.53
C TYR A 66 -3.68 -6.15 18.94
N ASN A 67 -3.13 -5.22 19.73
CA ASN A 67 -2.86 -3.83 19.33
C ASN A 67 -4.11 -3.08 18.82
N LEU A 68 -5.30 -3.39 19.34
CA LEU A 68 -6.57 -2.75 18.96
C LEU A 68 -6.97 -1.61 19.89
N LYS A 69 -6.21 -1.36 20.96
CA LYS A 69 -6.56 -0.35 21.97
C LYS A 69 -6.67 1.06 21.37
N GLU A 70 -5.71 1.49 20.57
CA GLU A 70 -5.76 2.81 19.92
C GLU A 70 -6.92 2.91 18.91
N PHE A 71 -7.25 1.82 18.22
CA PHE A 71 -8.40 1.76 17.31
C PHE A 71 -9.71 1.99 18.05
N VAL A 72 -9.92 1.27 19.15
CA VAL A 72 -11.12 1.43 19.99
C VAL A 72 -11.17 2.84 20.58
N ASP A 73 -10.06 3.36 21.11
CA ASP A 73 -9.98 4.71 21.67
C ASP A 73 -10.34 5.80 20.66
N LEU A 74 -9.92 5.63 19.39
CA LEU A 74 -10.28 6.53 18.30
C LEU A 74 -11.79 6.51 18.03
N CYS A 75 -12.38 5.33 17.90
CA CYS A 75 -13.81 5.16 17.65
C CYS A 75 -14.65 5.72 18.80
N GLU A 76 -14.30 5.39 20.05
CA GLU A 76 -14.95 5.91 21.25
C GLU A 76 -14.87 7.44 21.32
N TYR A 77 -13.72 8.02 20.99
CA TYR A 77 -13.54 9.47 20.96
C TYR A 77 -14.45 10.12 19.90
N CYS A 78 -14.47 9.56 18.68
CA CYS A 78 -15.29 10.10 17.60
C CYS A 78 -16.79 10.05 17.96
N GLN A 79 -17.25 8.93 18.52
CA GLN A 79 -18.63 8.78 18.99
C GLN A 79 -18.97 9.76 20.12
N LYS A 80 -18.14 9.83 21.17
CA LYS A 80 -18.36 10.71 22.33
C LYS A 80 -18.53 12.17 21.93
N TYR A 81 -17.77 12.62 20.93
CA TYR A 81 -17.80 14.00 20.47
C TYR A 81 -18.62 14.20 19.20
N ASN A 82 -19.40 13.22 18.73
CA ASN A 82 -20.17 13.28 17.48
C ASN A 82 -19.32 13.82 16.32
N ILE A 83 -18.13 13.25 16.13
CA ILE A 83 -17.23 13.58 15.03
C ILE A 83 -17.61 12.66 13.85
N PRO A 84 -17.90 13.21 12.65
CA PRO A 84 -18.13 12.39 11.46
C PRO A 84 -16.86 11.59 11.13
N PHE A 85 -16.97 10.26 11.19
CA PHE A 85 -15.88 9.36 10.84
C PHE A 85 -16.39 8.19 10.00
N SER A 86 -15.58 7.73 9.06
CA SER A 86 -15.85 6.54 8.23
C SER A 86 -14.70 5.55 8.32
N LEU A 87 -15.02 4.26 8.22
CA LEU A 87 -14.04 3.18 8.13
C LEU A 87 -14.13 2.54 6.75
N SER A 88 -12.97 2.29 6.12
CA SER A 88 -12.91 1.69 4.79
C SER A 88 -12.09 0.39 4.83
N PRO A 89 -12.72 -0.77 5.13
CA PRO A 89 -12.05 -2.07 5.18
C PRO A 89 -11.84 -2.71 3.80
N GLY A 90 -12.45 -2.17 2.74
CA GLY A 90 -12.52 -2.82 1.42
C GLY A 90 -11.17 -3.19 0.82
N PHE A 91 -10.11 -2.41 1.10
CA PHE A 91 -8.76 -2.67 0.60
C PHE A 91 -8.03 -3.81 1.33
N CYS A 92 -8.48 -4.18 2.54
CA CYS A 92 -7.92 -5.29 3.32
C CYS A 92 -8.44 -6.66 2.86
N MET A 93 -9.69 -6.68 2.39
CA MET A 93 -10.42 -7.92 2.13
C MET A 93 -9.72 -8.85 1.12
N PRO A 94 -9.06 -8.33 0.05
CA PRO A 94 -8.29 -9.15 -0.87
C PRO A 94 -7.11 -9.94 -0.29
N GLU A 95 -6.66 -9.63 0.93
CA GLU A 95 -5.55 -10.34 1.58
C GLU A 95 -6.01 -11.45 2.52
N VAL A 96 -7.31 -11.50 2.81
CA VAL A 96 -7.90 -12.53 3.66
C VAL A 96 -8.04 -13.82 2.86
N SER A 97 -7.59 -14.94 3.42
CA SER A 97 -7.74 -16.24 2.77
C SER A 97 -9.21 -16.56 2.52
N PRO A 98 -9.58 -17.18 1.38
CA PRO A 98 -10.97 -17.50 1.06
C PRO A 98 -11.70 -18.26 2.17
N ASP A 99 -11.03 -19.26 2.76
CA ASP A 99 -11.57 -20.11 3.82
C ASP A 99 -11.94 -19.33 5.10
N SER A 100 -11.30 -18.19 5.35
CA SER A 100 -11.55 -17.37 6.53
C SER A 100 -12.32 -16.09 6.24
N PHE A 101 -12.63 -15.78 4.97
CA PHE A 101 -13.25 -14.52 4.57
C PHE A 101 -14.57 -14.25 5.31
N HIS A 102 -15.47 -15.23 5.31
CA HIS A 102 -16.78 -15.10 5.96
C HIS A 102 -16.65 -14.91 7.47
N ASP A 103 -15.76 -15.67 8.10
CA ASP A 103 -15.52 -15.58 9.54
C ASP A 103 -14.89 -14.25 9.93
N VAL A 104 -13.90 -13.78 9.15
CA VAL A 104 -13.25 -12.48 9.38
C VAL A 104 -14.23 -11.33 9.18
N LYS A 105 -15.02 -11.35 8.09
CA LYS A 105 -16.05 -10.33 7.85
C LYS A 105 -17.08 -10.33 8.97
N LYS A 106 -17.61 -11.49 9.34
CA LYS A 106 -18.60 -11.61 10.42
C LYS A 106 -18.04 -11.06 11.74
N ARG A 107 -16.80 -11.42 12.10
CA ARG A 107 -16.14 -10.92 13.31
C ARG A 107 -15.90 -9.42 13.27
N PHE A 108 -15.62 -8.86 12.10
CA PHE A 108 -15.52 -7.42 11.91
C PHE A 108 -16.87 -6.73 12.15
N ASP A 109 -17.95 -7.27 11.59
CA ASP A 109 -19.31 -6.74 11.77
C ASP A 109 -19.76 -6.86 13.25
N ASP A 110 -19.44 -7.99 13.91
CA ASP A 110 -19.78 -8.28 15.32
C ASP A 110 -18.94 -7.47 16.33
N PHE A 111 -17.79 -6.94 15.91
CA PHE A 111 -16.87 -6.19 16.78
C PHE A 111 -17.48 -4.87 17.27
N PHE A 112 -18.16 -4.13 16.40
CA PHE A 112 -18.68 -2.80 16.76
C PHE A 112 -19.82 -2.87 17.78
N PRO A 113 -20.84 -3.74 17.62
CA PRO A 113 -21.88 -3.91 18.63
C PRO A 113 -21.33 -4.35 19.99
N LEU A 114 -20.34 -5.24 20.00
CA LEU A 114 -19.71 -5.71 21.24
C LEU A 114 -19.09 -4.56 22.06
N HIS A 115 -18.47 -3.60 21.37
CA HIS A 115 -17.86 -2.42 21.99
C HIS A 115 -18.83 -1.23 22.12
N ASN A 116 -20.10 -1.39 21.77
CA ASN A 116 -21.10 -0.32 21.69
C ASN A 116 -20.60 0.88 20.84
N LEU A 117 -19.91 0.55 19.73
CA LEU A 117 -19.39 1.50 18.76
C LEU A 117 -20.41 1.67 17.63
N HIS A 118 -20.70 2.92 17.29
CA HIS A 118 -21.55 3.30 16.17
C HIS A 118 -20.67 3.87 15.06
N VAL A 119 -20.36 3.04 14.08
CA VAL A 119 -19.70 3.48 12.84
C VAL A 119 -20.80 3.78 11.82
N LEU A 120 -20.63 4.87 11.07
CA LEU A 120 -21.48 5.13 9.92
C LEU A 120 -21.10 4.14 8.81
N ASP A 121 -21.92 3.12 8.62
CA ASP A 121 -21.86 2.33 7.39
C ASP A 121 -22.32 3.21 6.21
N ASP A 122 -21.67 3.03 5.06
CA ASP A 122 -22.18 3.54 3.81
C ASP A 122 -23.52 2.83 3.53
N PRO A 123 -24.66 3.55 3.48
CA PRO A 123 -25.96 2.94 3.21
C PRO A 123 -26.06 2.34 1.80
N GLU A 124 -25.16 2.73 0.88
CA GLU A 124 -24.99 2.14 -0.45
C GLU A 124 -23.89 1.07 -0.50
N GLY A 125 -23.29 0.76 0.65
CA GLY A 125 -22.32 -0.32 0.83
C GLY A 125 -22.94 -1.64 0.40
N ASN A 126 -22.76 -1.98 -0.88
CA ASN A 126 -23.25 -3.23 -1.42
C ASN A 126 -22.69 -4.36 -0.55
N ASN A 127 -23.57 -5.25 -0.10
CA ASN A 127 -23.23 -6.59 0.37
C ASN A 127 -22.61 -7.37 -0.81
N ALA A 128 -21.44 -6.93 -1.27
CA ALA A 128 -20.72 -7.53 -2.35
C ALA A 128 -20.55 -9.00 -2.00
N SER A 129 -20.98 -9.85 -2.92
CA SER A 129 -20.82 -11.28 -2.76
C SER A 129 -19.35 -11.58 -2.48
N PRO A 130 -19.05 -12.55 -1.59
CA PRO A 130 -17.68 -12.92 -1.28
C PRO A 130 -16.94 -13.14 -2.60
N ILE A 131 -15.82 -12.45 -2.78
CA ILE A 131 -14.91 -12.75 -3.88
C ILE A 131 -14.20 -14.03 -3.44
N LEU A 132 -14.89 -15.15 -3.66
CA LEU A 132 -14.41 -16.49 -3.40
C LEU A 132 -13.19 -16.70 -4.30
N GLU A 133 -12.04 -16.99 -3.69
CA GLU A 133 -10.75 -17.32 -4.34
C GLU A 133 -9.73 -16.18 -4.58
N ILE A 134 -9.66 -15.12 -3.76
CA ILE A 134 -8.52 -14.18 -3.85
C ILE A 134 -7.22 -14.82 -3.29
N GLN A 135 -6.51 -15.58 -4.12
CA GLN A 135 -5.12 -16.00 -3.88
C GLN A 135 -4.14 -15.34 -4.85
N ASN A 136 -4.65 -14.79 -5.96
CA ASN A 136 -3.85 -14.16 -6.99
C ASN A 136 -4.59 -12.96 -7.58
N ILE A 137 -3.86 -12.09 -8.27
CA ILE A 137 -4.44 -10.89 -8.88
C ILE A 137 -5.53 -11.23 -9.92
N LEU A 138 -5.44 -12.37 -10.64
CA LEU A 138 -6.37 -12.71 -11.71
C LEU A 138 -7.74 -13.21 -11.23
N SER A 139 -7.89 -13.52 -9.94
CA SER A 139 -9.17 -13.88 -9.34
C SER A 139 -9.95 -12.70 -8.76
N LEU A 140 -9.38 -11.49 -8.84
CA LEU A 140 -10.07 -10.26 -8.45
C LEU A 140 -11.14 -9.85 -9.48
N PRO A 141 -12.16 -9.09 -9.07
CA PRO A 141 -13.04 -8.38 -9.99
C PRO A 141 -12.26 -7.52 -10.97
N ASP A 142 -12.82 -7.31 -12.15
CA ASP A 142 -12.16 -6.64 -13.27
C ASP A 142 -11.56 -5.28 -12.91
N ASP A 143 -12.30 -4.46 -12.16
CA ASP A 143 -11.86 -3.14 -11.75
C ASP A 143 -10.74 -3.22 -10.70
N GLU A 144 -10.82 -4.20 -9.79
CA GLU A 144 -9.79 -4.48 -8.79
C GLU A 144 -8.48 -4.97 -9.43
N ILE A 145 -8.56 -5.73 -10.53
CA ILE A 145 -7.38 -6.10 -11.34
C ILE A 145 -6.76 -4.84 -11.93
N LYS A 146 -7.57 -3.98 -12.56
CA LYS A 146 -7.08 -2.78 -13.26
C LYS A 146 -6.31 -1.85 -12.32
N ILE A 147 -6.87 -1.55 -11.14
CA ILE A 147 -6.23 -0.63 -10.18
C ILE A 147 -4.93 -1.18 -9.58
N ARG A 148 -4.78 -2.51 -9.49
CA ARG A 148 -3.57 -3.19 -8.98
C ARG A 148 -2.55 -3.57 -10.04
N SER A 149 -2.92 -3.51 -11.33
CA SER A 149 -2.09 -4.05 -12.41
C SER A 149 -0.74 -3.35 -12.51
N LEU A 150 -0.71 -2.01 -12.41
CA LEU A 150 0.52 -1.25 -12.53
C LEU A 150 1.57 -1.61 -11.46
N PRO A 151 1.25 -1.53 -10.14
CA PRO A 151 2.23 -1.89 -9.12
C PRO A 151 2.58 -3.38 -9.13
N PHE A 152 1.61 -4.25 -9.45
CA PHE A 152 1.87 -5.68 -9.61
C PHE A 152 2.90 -5.96 -10.69
N LEU A 153 2.68 -5.45 -11.90
CA LEU A 153 3.54 -5.68 -13.06
C LEU A 153 4.95 -5.12 -12.84
N ASN A 154 5.08 -3.93 -12.25
CA ASN A 154 6.39 -3.35 -11.95
C ASN A 154 7.14 -4.20 -10.91
N THR A 155 6.44 -4.68 -9.88
CA THR A 155 7.06 -5.55 -8.86
C THR A 155 7.47 -6.89 -9.47
N CYS A 156 6.67 -7.47 -10.36
CA CYS A 156 7.04 -8.67 -11.11
C CYS A 156 8.29 -8.46 -11.97
N ALA A 157 8.38 -7.36 -12.72
CA ALA A 157 9.55 -7.04 -13.54
C ALA A 157 10.82 -6.87 -12.69
N MET A 158 10.69 -6.21 -11.53
CA MET A 158 11.78 -6.04 -10.57
C MET A 158 12.24 -7.38 -9.98
N LEU A 159 11.30 -8.23 -9.55
CA LEU A 159 11.61 -9.57 -9.00
C LEU A 159 12.26 -10.47 -10.05
N LEU A 160 11.70 -10.50 -11.26
CA LEU A 160 12.26 -11.26 -12.39
C LEU A 160 13.71 -10.85 -12.63
N THR A 161 13.98 -9.55 -12.67
CA THR A 161 15.33 -9.01 -12.81
C THR A 161 16.24 -9.45 -11.66
N GLU A 162 15.81 -9.32 -10.41
CA GLU A 162 16.64 -9.68 -9.25
C GLU A 162 16.99 -11.18 -9.21
N ILE A 163 16.10 -12.03 -9.71
CA ILE A 163 16.25 -13.49 -9.71
C ILE A 163 17.12 -13.95 -10.89
N THR A 164 16.91 -13.38 -12.08
CA THR A 164 17.58 -13.82 -13.33
C THR A 164 18.97 -13.22 -13.52
N GLU A 165 19.21 -12.04 -12.96
CA GLU A 165 20.46 -11.31 -13.13
C GLU A 165 21.25 -11.17 -11.82
N PRO A 166 21.41 -12.22 -10.97
CA PRO A 166 21.88 -12.05 -9.59
C PRO A 166 23.28 -11.42 -9.50
N ASP A 167 24.16 -11.75 -10.44
CA ASP A 167 25.56 -11.33 -10.48
C ASP A 167 25.82 -10.08 -11.34
N SER A 168 24.79 -9.60 -12.04
CA SER A 168 24.90 -8.42 -12.88
C SER A 168 25.11 -7.15 -12.05
N HIS A 169 25.87 -6.21 -12.62
CA HIS A 169 26.09 -4.89 -12.04
C HIS A 169 24.73 -4.18 -11.82
N PRO A 170 24.54 -3.39 -10.75
CA PRO A 170 23.32 -2.61 -10.50
C PRO A 170 22.73 -1.92 -11.73
N TRP A 171 23.58 -1.29 -12.55
CA TRP A 171 23.16 -0.67 -13.82
C TRP A 171 22.58 -1.67 -14.81
N GLY A 172 23.21 -2.82 -15.04
CA GLY A 172 22.69 -3.84 -15.95
C GLY A 172 21.36 -4.42 -15.48
N LYS A 173 21.19 -4.60 -14.16
CA LYS A 173 19.89 -4.97 -13.57
C LYS A 173 18.85 -3.89 -13.85
N PHE A 174 19.20 -2.63 -13.63
CA PHE A 174 18.27 -1.54 -13.86
C PHE A 174 17.86 -1.40 -15.34
N ASP A 175 18.81 -1.55 -16.27
CA ASP A 175 18.53 -1.58 -17.70
C ASP A 175 17.58 -2.74 -18.04
N ARG A 176 17.84 -3.94 -17.53
CA ARG A 176 16.96 -5.10 -17.72
C ARG A 176 15.54 -4.87 -17.17
N PHE A 177 15.43 -4.26 -15.99
CA PHE A 177 14.14 -3.88 -15.43
C PHE A 177 13.40 -2.91 -16.34
N LEU A 178 14.07 -1.86 -16.85
CA LEU A 178 13.46 -0.89 -17.76
C LEU A 178 13.04 -1.50 -19.10
N GLU A 179 13.79 -2.46 -19.64
CA GLU A 179 13.40 -3.21 -20.83
C GLU A 179 12.08 -3.95 -20.61
N LEU A 180 11.96 -4.69 -19.49
CA LEU A 180 10.73 -5.39 -19.12
C LEU A 180 9.56 -4.43 -18.95
N VAL A 181 9.79 -3.28 -18.31
CA VAL A 181 8.78 -2.24 -18.15
C VAL A 181 8.34 -1.71 -19.52
N LYS A 182 9.27 -1.41 -20.43
CA LYS A 182 8.96 -0.94 -21.80
C LYS A 182 8.19 -1.99 -22.61
N GLU A 183 8.57 -3.25 -22.48
CA GLU A 183 7.99 -4.34 -23.26
C GLU A 183 6.55 -4.70 -22.82
N TYR A 184 6.34 -4.82 -21.51
CA TYR A 184 5.11 -5.40 -20.94
C TYR A 184 4.16 -4.38 -20.31
N ILE A 185 4.66 -3.24 -19.84
CA ILE A 185 3.87 -2.32 -18.99
C ILE A 185 3.64 -0.99 -19.70
N GLY A 186 4.70 -0.37 -20.22
CA GLY A 186 4.69 0.93 -20.87
C GLY A 186 4.58 2.11 -19.89
N LEU A 187 4.46 1.88 -18.58
CA LEU A 187 4.43 2.92 -17.57
C LEU A 187 4.94 2.43 -16.21
N PHE A 188 5.39 3.37 -15.40
CA PHE A 188 5.78 3.16 -14.01
C PHE A 188 5.49 4.46 -13.25
N SER A 189 5.29 4.36 -11.93
CA SER A 189 5.27 5.54 -11.06
C SER A 189 6.64 5.69 -10.39
N GLU A 190 6.91 6.89 -9.87
CA GLU A 190 8.14 7.18 -9.11
C GLU A 190 8.30 6.25 -7.90
N LYS A 191 7.16 5.79 -7.34
CA LYS A 191 7.13 4.89 -6.21
C LYS A 191 7.72 3.52 -6.53
N GLU A 192 7.21 2.87 -7.57
CA GLU A 192 7.71 1.59 -8.02
C GLU A 192 9.16 1.71 -8.51
N LEU A 193 9.51 2.81 -9.19
CA LEU A 193 10.88 3.03 -9.66
C LEU A 193 11.88 3.11 -8.52
N THR A 194 11.55 3.82 -7.45
CA THR A 194 12.44 3.97 -6.29
C THR A 194 12.58 2.67 -5.52
N VAL A 195 11.48 1.94 -5.32
CA VAL A 195 11.53 0.60 -4.72
C VAL A 195 12.41 -0.32 -5.58
N ALA A 196 12.24 -0.30 -6.91
CA ALA A 196 13.09 -1.06 -7.82
C ALA A 196 14.57 -0.70 -7.68
N LYS A 197 14.92 0.60 -7.67
CA LYS A 197 16.30 1.08 -7.45
C LYS A 197 16.90 0.54 -6.14
N ILE A 198 16.12 0.50 -5.07
CA ILE A 198 16.59 0.03 -3.76
C ILE A 198 16.78 -1.49 -3.76
N VAL A 199 15.85 -2.24 -4.36
CA VAL A 199 15.89 -3.70 -4.42
C VAL A 199 17.01 -4.19 -5.33
N ILE A 200 17.05 -3.74 -6.60
CA ILE A 200 18.00 -4.26 -7.59
C ILE A 200 19.36 -3.54 -7.55
N GLY A 201 19.41 -2.31 -7.02
CA GLY A 201 20.64 -1.55 -6.86
C GLY A 201 21.55 -2.07 -5.74
N ASP A 202 21.00 -2.86 -4.81
CA ASP A 202 21.70 -3.44 -3.66
C ASP A 202 22.58 -2.40 -2.93
N ILE A 203 22.02 -1.21 -2.72
CA ILE A 203 22.73 -0.02 -2.23
C ILE A 203 23.41 -0.31 -0.89
N ALA A 204 22.76 -1.08 -0.01
CA ALA A 204 23.32 -1.46 1.28
C ALA A 204 24.61 -2.29 1.16
N LYS A 205 24.76 -3.08 0.10
CA LYS A 205 25.98 -3.87 -0.15
C LYS A 205 27.05 -3.06 -0.87
N ASN A 206 26.65 -2.31 -1.89
CA ASN A 206 27.60 -1.63 -2.78
C ASN A 206 28.09 -0.29 -2.23
N ASN A 207 27.30 0.35 -1.37
CA ASN A 207 27.56 1.69 -0.85
C ASN A 207 27.17 1.84 0.64
N PRO A 208 27.69 0.99 1.54
CA PRO A 208 27.27 0.97 2.95
C PRO A 208 27.57 2.27 3.70
N ASP A 209 28.62 2.99 3.30
CA ASP A 209 29.07 4.25 3.94
C ASP A 209 28.19 5.44 3.59
N LEU A 210 27.33 5.30 2.59
CA LEU A 210 26.40 6.33 2.13
C LEU A 210 25.06 6.28 2.85
N LEU A 211 24.88 5.29 3.72
CA LEU A 211 23.70 5.12 4.55
C LEU A 211 24.11 5.22 6.01
N ASP A 212 23.43 6.07 6.77
CA ASP A 212 23.48 5.98 8.22
C ASP A 212 22.69 4.75 8.72
N LYS A 213 22.55 4.60 10.04
CA LYS A 213 21.83 3.46 10.62
C LYS A 213 20.35 3.44 10.16
N GLU A 214 19.70 4.59 10.16
CA GLU A 214 18.28 4.69 9.80
C GLU A 214 18.04 4.40 8.32
N GLY A 215 18.94 4.87 7.45
CA GLY A 215 18.92 4.57 6.02
C GLY A 215 19.14 3.08 5.73
N ARG A 216 20.05 2.42 6.46
CA ARG A 216 20.25 0.97 6.34
C ARG A 216 19.03 0.17 6.78
N ASP A 217 18.42 0.56 7.89
CA ASP A 217 17.20 -0.10 8.40
C ASP A 217 16.05 0.07 7.40
N LEU A 218 15.88 1.27 6.83
CA LEU A 218 14.87 1.53 5.79
C LEU A 218 15.09 0.68 4.53
N VAL A 219 16.32 0.65 3.99
CA VAL A 219 16.65 -0.16 2.80
C VAL A 219 16.33 -1.63 3.06
N LYS A 220 16.69 -2.14 4.23
CA LYS A 220 16.44 -3.53 4.62
C LYS A 220 14.94 -3.81 4.72
N ASP A 221 14.15 -2.90 5.26
CA ASP A 221 12.70 -3.05 5.37
C ASP A 221 12.03 -3.04 3.99
N ILE A 222 12.44 -2.15 3.08
CA ILE A 222 11.97 -2.14 1.69
C ILE A 222 12.31 -3.46 1.00
N GLN A 223 13.56 -3.91 1.10
CA GLN A 223 13.96 -5.19 0.51
C GLN A 223 13.12 -6.34 1.09
N ASN A 224 12.90 -6.38 2.40
CA ASN A 224 12.09 -7.44 3.03
C ASN A 224 10.65 -7.45 2.53
N ASN A 225 10.04 -6.28 2.29
CA ASN A 225 8.65 -6.19 1.88
C ASN A 225 8.45 -6.48 0.38
N PHE A 226 9.34 -5.99 -0.48
CA PHE A 226 9.13 -6.02 -1.94
C PHE A 226 9.92 -7.12 -2.66
N SER A 227 10.85 -7.78 -1.98
CA SER A 227 11.78 -8.72 -2.63
C SER A 227 12.03 -10.01 -1.85
N ARG A 228 11.41 -10.17 -0.67
CA ARG A 228 11.63 -11.33 0.19
C ARG A 228 10.31 -11.97 0.60
N THR A 229 10.37 -13.28 0.82
CA THR A 229 9.30 -14.05 1.43
C THR A 229 9.11 -13.67 2.91
N LYS A 230 8.03 -14.12 3.54
CA LYS A 230 7.80 -13.96 5.00
C LYS A 230 8.97 -14.48 5.86
N LYS A 231 9.76 -15.43 5.35
CA LYS A 231 10.99 -15.95 5.99
C LYS A 231 12.24 -15.10 5.72
N LYS A 232 12.08 -13.90 5.13
CA LYS A 232 13.13 -12.96 4.73
C LYS A 232 14.16 -13.55 3.76
N LYS A 233 13.70 -14.46 2.88
CA LYS A 233 14.52 -15.09 1.84
C LYS A 233 14.06 -14.64 0.46
N LYS A 234 14.96 -14.63 -0.52
CA LYS A 234 14.58 -14.46 -1.94
C LYS A 234 13.53 -15.52 -2.33
N PRO A 235 12.53 -15.18 -3.15
CA PRO A 235 11.62 -16.17 -3.71
C PRO A 235 12.41 -17.19 -4.52
N LYS A 236 12.01 -18.45 -4.42
CA LYS A 236 12.62 -19.57 -5.15
C LYS A 236 11.72 -20.12 -6.25
N THR A 237 10.42 -19.83 -6.17
CA THR A 237 9.44 -20.26 -7.16
C THR A 237 8.69 -19.09 -7.73
N SER A 238 8.11 -19.28 -8.91
CA SER A 238 7.25 -18.29 -9.56
C SER A 238 6.07 -17.89 -8.67
N GLU A 239 5.45 -18.83 -7.95
CA GLU A 239 4.32 -18.55 -7.04
C GLU A 239 4.74 -17.67 -5.86
N GLU A 240 5.95 -17.88 -5.31
CA GLU A 240 6.47 -17.02 -4.26
C GLU A 240 6.69 -15.59 -4.78
N ALA A 241 7.20 -15.43 -6.00
CA ALA A 241 7.40 -14.12 -6.62
C ALA A 241 6.05 -13.42 -6.92
N ILE A 242 5.07 -14.15 -7.47
CA ILE A 242 3.72 -13.63 -7.73
C ILE A 242 3.06 -13.19 -6.42
N ARG A 243 3.19 -13.96 -5.33
CA ARG A 243 2.63 -13.57 -4.03
C ARG A 243 3.27 -12.31 -3.47
N ILE A 244 4.59 -12.15 -3.60
CA ILE A 244 5.28 -10.91 -3.20
C ILE A 244 4.76 -9.73 -4.02
N ALA A 245 4.66 -9.88 -5.34
CA ALA A 245 4.15 -8.83 -6.22
C ALA A 245 2.69 -8.48 -5.94
N PHE A 246 1.85 -9.46 -5.59
CA PHE A 246 0.45 -9.23 -5.24
C PHE A 246 0.31 -8.44 -3.94
N ASN A 247 1.06 -8.80 -2.90
CA ASN A 247 1.08 -8.05 -1.65
C ASN A 247 1.56 -6.61 -1.86
N ALA A 248 2.66 -6.43 -2.60
CA ALA A 248 3.14 -5.11 -2.96
C ALA A 248 2.09 -4.29 -3.72
N ALA A 249 1.32 -4.91 -4.62
CA ALA A 249 0.25 -4.26 -5.34
C ALA A 249 -0.88 -3.78 -4.43
N ASN A 250 -1.24 -4.54 -3.41
CA ASN A 250 -2.23 -4.11 -2.41
C ASN A 250 -1.72 -2.90 -1.62
N ASP A 251 -0.50 -2.96 -1.11
CA ASP A 251 0.13 -1.86 -0.37
C ASP A 251 0.15 -0.57 -1.21
N PHE A 252 0.64 -0.64 -2.45
CA PHE A 252 0.68 0.52 -3.35
C PHE A 252 -0.72 1.02 -3.72
N THR A 253 -1.67 0.13 -3.96
CA THR A 253 -3.04 0.53 -4.32
C THR A 253 -3.71 1.25 -3.17
N MET A 254 -3.56 0.74 -1.94
CA MET A 254 -4.08 1.39 -0.74
C MET A 254 -3.51 2.80 -0.58
N VAL A 255 -2.20 2.98 -0.79
CA VAL A 255 -1.55 4.30 -0.79
C VAL A 255 -2.10 5.20 -1.88
N ASN A 256 -2.19 4.71 -3.12
CA ASN A 256 -2.64 5.50 -4.26
C ASN A 256 -4.09 5.95 -4.08
N VAL A 257 -4.97 5.07 -3.60
CA VAL A 257 -6.37 5.45 -3.34
C VAL A 257 -6.45 6.41 -2.16
N ALA A 258 -5.67 6.21 -1.09
CA ALA A 258 -5.66 7.13 0.03
C ALA A 258 -5.22 8.55 -0.39
N VAL A 259 -4.21 8.66 -1.25
CA VAL A 259 -3.78 9.95 -1.84
C VAL A 259 -4.84 10.52 -2.76
N GLU A 260 -5.42 9.70 -3.63
CA GLU A 260 -6.42 10.15 -4.59
C GLU A 260 -7.70 10.65 -3.91
N ARG A 261 -8.14 9.97 -2.86
CA ARG A 261 -9.38 10.29 -2.14
C ARG A 261 -9.22 11.43 -1.15
N ASP A 262 -7.99 11.78 -0.78
CA ASP A 262 -7.76 12.88 0.16
C ASP A 262 -8.30 14.21 -0.38
N LYS A 263 -9.04 14.94 0.46
CA LYS A 263 -9.72 16.22 0.16
C LYS A 263 -10.79 16.12 -0.94
N LYS A 264 -11.02 14.96 -1.55
CA LYS A 264 -12.16 14.73 -2.45
C LYS A 264 -13.43 14.49 -1.62
N SER A 265 -14.56 14.84 -2.21
CA SER A 265 -15.87 14.60 -1.58
C SER A 265 -16.38 13.19 -1.88
N LEU A 266 -16.95 12.55 -0.87
CA LEU A 266 -17.84 11.40 -0.99
C LEU A 266 -19.23 11.86 -0.57
N ASP A 267 -20.23 11.69 -1.43
CA ASP A 267 -21.61 12.16 -1.21
C ASP A 267 -21.72 13.64 -0.83
N GLY A 268 -20.85 14.47 -1.43
CA GLY A 268 -20.79 15.91 -1.16
C GLY A 268 -20.00 16.29 0.09
N ILE A 269 -19.55 15.33 0.91
CA ILE A 269 -18.77 15.58 2.13
C ILE A 269 -17.27 15.43 1.82
N PRO A 270 -16.45 16.49 1.98
CA PRO A 270 -15.00 16.39 1.80
C PRO A 270 -14.39 15.44 2.83
N MET A 271 -13.41 14.65 2.41
CA MET A 271 -12.73 13.67 3.26
C MET A 271 -11.32 14.10 3.64
N ASP A 272 -10.95 13.88 4.90
CA ASP A 272 -9.57 13.87 5.39
C ASP A 272 -9.16 12.41 5.58
N VAL A 273 -8.38 11.87 4.64
CA VAL A 273 -8.07 10.44 4.59
C VAL A 273 -6.81 10.12 5.39
N TRP A 274 -6.90 9.07 6.20
CA TRP A 274 -5.84 8.53 7.04
C TRP A 274 -5.72 7.02 6.82
N LEU A 275 -4.51 6.50 6.92
CA LEU A 275 -4.31 5.05 6.93
C LEU A 275 -4.03 4.59 8.36
N MET A 276 -4.69 3.52 8.79
CA MET A 276 -4.48 2.93 10.10
C MET A 276 -3.90 1.52 10.00
N SER A 277 -2.74 1.32 10.64
CA SER A 277 -2.01 0.06 10.63
C SER A 277 -1.36 -0.22 11.99
N ASN A 278 -1.33 -1.48 12.39
CA ASN A 278 -0.56 -1.93 13.56
C ASN A 278 0.89 -2.30 13.22
N ASP A 279 1.25 -2.32 11.94
CA ASP A 279 2.61 -2.59 11.50
C ASP A 279 3.40 -1.29 11.51
N ALA A 280 4.14 -1.07 12.60
CA ALA A 280 5.04 0.07 12.74
C ALA A 280 6.07 0.15 11.59
N LYS A 281 6.40 -0.96 10.92
CA LYS A 281 7.27 -0.93 9.73
C LYS A 281 6.53 -0.49 8.51
N LEU A 282 5.30 -0.93 8.29
CA LEU A 282 4.47 -0.39 7.21
C LEU A 282 4.25 1.10 7.44
N ILE A 283 3.89 1.53 8.65
CA ILE A 283 3.79 2.95 8.97
C ILE A 283 5.10 3.67 8.69
N ASN A 284 6.25 3.17 9.17
CA ASN A 284 7.53 3.81 8.91
C ASN A 284 7.88 3.82 7.42
N PHE A 285 7.58 2.76 6.69
CA PHE A 285 7.77 2.65 5.25
C PHE A 285 6.91 3.70 4.54
N LEU A 286 5.60 3.67 4.76
CA LEU A 286 4.64 4.59 4.16
C LEU A 286 4.95 6.04 4.53
N ALA A 287 5.31 6.28 5.78
CA ALA A 287 5.60 7.61 6.29
C ALA A 287 6.93 8.14 5.77
N LYS A 288 7.98 7.33 5.81
CA LYS A 288 9.31 7.78 5.43
C LYS A 288 9.47 7.85 3.93
N LEU A 289 8.82 6.96 3.18
CA LEU A 289 8.95 6.92 1.74
C LEU A 289 7.87 7.70 1.04
N PHE A 290 6.60 7.67 1.42
CA PHE A 290 5.58 8.34 0.61
C PHE A 290 5.26 9.73 1.17
N GLY A 291 5.75 10.76 0.47
CA GLY A 291 5.38 12.16 0.69
C GLY A 291 4.84 12.75 -0.60
N TYR A 292 3.65 13.31 -0.56
CA TYR A 292 3.09 14.04 -1.68
C TYR A 292 3.81 15.39 -1.84
N CYS A 293 4.60 15.54 -2.90
CA CYS A 293 4.98 16.83 -3.45
C CYS A 293 4.21 17.06 -4.74
N VAL A 294 3.65 18.26 -4.87
CA VAL A 294 2.75 18.70 -5.94
C VAL A 294 3.44 18.61 -7.31
N LEU A 295 2.83 17.92 -8.28
CA LEU A 295 3.04 18.19 -9.69
C LEU A 295 1.74 18.64 -10.35
N VAL A 296 1.89 19.78 -11.05
CA VAL A 296 1.06 20.49 -12.03
C VAL A 296 -0.46 20.22 -12.00
N PRO A 297 -1.31 21.27 -11.87
CA PRO A 297 -2.74 21.15 -12.12
C PRO A 297 -3.01 20.45 -13.46
N ASP A 298 -3.95 19.50 -13.48
CA ASP A 298 -4.36 18.66 -14.61
C ASP A 298 -3.61 17.32 -14.82
N GLU A 299 -2.54 17.03 -14.07
CA GLU A 299 -2.00 15.67 -13.95
C GLU A 299 -2.84 14.89 -12.94
N ARG A 300 -3.95 14.29 -13.39
CA ARG A 300 -4.88 13.53 -12.54
C ARG A 300 -4.16 12.40 -11.78
N GLY A 301 -3.81 12.62 -10.51
CA GLY A 301 -3.77 11.61 -9.44
C GLY A 301 -2.58 10.65 -9.31
N LEU A 302 -1.43 10.82 -10.00
CA LEU A 302 -0.61 9.63 -10.31
C LEU A 302 0.79 9.48 -9.68
N LEU A 303 1.33 10.45 -8.94
CA LEU A 303 2.70 10.34 -8.40
C LEU A 303 2.84 10.98 -7.01
N ALA A 304 2.74 10.20 -5.94
CA ALA A 304 3.44 10.53 -4.69
C ALA A 304 4.95 10.47 -4.92
N GLU A 305 5.64 11.56 -4.60
CA GLU A 305 7.10 11.65 -4.55
C GLU A 305 7.61 10.79 -3.38
N ILE A 306 8.82 10.22 -3.52
CA ILE A 306 9.40 9.53 -2.39
C ILE A 306 10.19 10.50 -1.52
N SER A 307 9.68 10.75 -0.31
CA SER A 307 10.45 11.40 0.74
C SER A 307 11.65 10.51 1.04
N ILE A 308 12.84 11.05 0.98
CA ILE A 308 14.02 10.31 1.36
C ILE A 308 14.46 10.85 2.73
N PRO A 309 14.61 10.00 3.78
CA PRO A 309 14.99 10.46 5.10
C PRO A 309 16.27 11.33 5.08
N LYS A 310 16.33 12.32 5.99
CA LYS A 310 17.56 13.10 6.23
C LYS A 310 18.73 12.14 6.49
N GLY A 311 19.81 12.28 5.70
CA GLY A 311 21.00 11.42 5.77
C GLY A 311 21.20 10.53 4.54
N PHE A 312 20.16 10.36 3.70
CA PHE A 312 20.26 9.66 2.43
C PHE A 312 20.60 10.65 1.31
N ASN A 313 21.74 10.48 0.65
CA ASN A 313 22.15 11.40 -0.42
C ASN A 313 21.45 11.03 -1.74
N VAL A 314 20.49 11.86 -2.16
CA VAL A 314 19.79 11.77 -3.45
C VAL A 314 20.76 11.73 -4.65
N ALA A 315 21.98 12.25 -4.50
CA ALA A 315 23.04 12.21 -5.51
C ALA A 315 23.52 10.79 -5.88
N LEU A 316 23.07 9.75 -5.17
CA LEU A 316 23.32 8.36 -5.56
C LEU A 316 22.26 7.78 -6.48
N MET A 317 21.13 8.46 -6.63
CA MET A 317 20.04 8.10 -7.52
C MET A 317 19.90 9.14 -8.63
N ILE A 318 21.02 9.60 -9.21
CA ILE A 318 20.99 10.51 -10.35
C ILE A 318 20.43 9.76 -11.54
N TYR A 319 19.10 9.78 -11.64
CA TYR A 319 18.31 9.98 -12.82
C TYR A 319 16.89 10.27 -12.33
N ASP A 320 16.46 11.49 -12.61
CA ASP A 320 15.11 11.99 -12.37
C ASP A 320 14.09 11.09 -13.10
N ALA A 321 13.08 10.61 -12.37
CA ALA A 321 11.99 9.81 -12.92
C ALA A 321 11.32 10.52 -14.12
N LYS A 322 11.37 11.85 -14.16
CA LYS A 322 10.90 12.72 -15.24
C LYS A 322 11.72 12.60 -16.53
N VAL A 323 13.05 12.45 -16.44
CA VAL A 323 13.93 12.24 -17.61
C VAL A 323 13.72 10.84 -18.20
N PHE A 324 13.41 9.86 -17.36
CA PHE A 324 13.11 8.50 -17.81
C PHE A 324 11.71 8.33 -18.39
N SER A 325 10.69 8.95 -17.80
CA SER A 325 9.33 8.91 -18.37
C SER A 325 9.31 9.51 -19.79
N GLN A 326 10.10 10.56 -20.03
CA GLN A 326 10.32 11.12 -21.36
C GLN A 326 11.01 10.13 -22.31
N LYS A 327 12.08 9.44 -21.87
CA LYS A 327 12.76 8.43 -22.71
C LYS A 327 11.85 7.24 -23.06
N VAL A 328 11.02 6.77 -22.13
CA VAL A 328 10.05 5.69 -22.39
C VAL A 328 8.91 6.16 -23.30
N ALA A 329 8.46 7.41 -23.16
CA ALA A 329 7.44 8.01 -24.02
C ALA A 329 7.90 8.27 -25.46
N MET A 330 9.17 8.64 -25.66
CA MET A 330 9.70 9.06 -26.97
C MET A 330 10.00 7.88 -27.93
N ASP A 331 10.09 6.66 -27.41
CA ASP A 331 10.72 5.53 -28.11
C ASP A 331 9.72 4.42 -28.53
N GLY A 332 8.41 4.69 -28.46
CA GLY A 332 7.37 3.69 -28.73
C GLY A 332 6.16 4.21 -29.50
N ASN A 333 5.86 3.57 -30.64
CA ASN A 333 4.57 3.67 -31.34
C ASN A 333 3.37 3.12 -30.53
N ARG A 334 3.56 2.78 -29.24
CA ARG A 334 2.51 2.30 -28.34
C ARG A 334 2.00 3.48 -27.53
N LYS A 335 0.76 3.90 -27.80
CA LYS A 335 0.04 4.83 -26.91
C LYS A 335 -0.01 4.21 -25.51
N PHE A 336 0.33 4.99 -24.48
CA PHE A 336 0.16 4.60 -23.08
C PHE A 336 -1.21 3.97 -22.89
N VAL A 337 -1.27 2.75 -22.33
CA VAL A 337 -2.55 2.10 -22.11
C VAL A 337 -3.25 2.83 -20.98
N ARG A 338 -4.49 3.26 -21.23
CA ARG A 338 -5.30 3.93 -20.22
C ARG A 338 -5.52 2.99 -19.04
N ILE A 339 -5.58 3.53 -17.82
CA ILE A 339 -5.80 2.74 -16.59
C ILE A 339 -7.09 1.90 -16.65
N ASP A 340 -8.10 2.37 -17.38
CA ASP A 340 -9.38 1.67 -17.58
C ASP A 340 -9.35 0.57 -18.66
N SER A 341 -8.23 0.39 -19.35
CA SER A 341 -8.12 -0.55 -20.47
C SER A 341 -8.13 -2.02 -20.03
N ASP A 342 -8.87 -2.85 -20.73
CA ASP A 342 -8.84 -4.31 -20.55
C ASP A 342 -7.50 -4.94 -20.93
N LEU A 343 -6.63 -4.18 -21.59
CA LEU A 343 -5.26 -4.59 -21.91
C LEU A 343 -4.46 -4.92 -20.64
N TRP A 344 -4.77 -4.30 -19.49
CA TRP A 344 -4.10 -4.58 -18.22
C TRP A 344 -4.19 -6.04 -17.80
N LYS A 345 -5.35 -6.68 -17.98
CA LYS A 345 -5.52 -8.11 -17.66
C LYS A 345 -4.65 -8.99 -18.56
N VAL A 346 -4.55 -8.63 -19.84
CA VAL A 346 -3.70 -9.33 -20.79
C VAL A 346 -2.24 -9.21 -20.35
N ARG A 347 -1.78 -8.01 -19.98
CA ARG A 347 -0.41 -7.79 -19.47
C ARG A 347 -0.11 -8.57 -18.21
N VAL A 348 -1.05 -8.61 -17.26
CA VAL A 348 -0.93 -9.41 -16.04
C VAL A 348 -0.74 -10.90 -16.38
N ARG A 349 -1.54 -11.45 -17.30
CA ARG A 349 -1.38 -12.85 -17.76
C ARG A 349 -0.05 -13.09 -18.45
N GLU A 350 0.38 -12.19 -19.34
CA GLU A 350 1.67 -12.27 -20.03
C GLU A 350 2.84 -12.30 -19.03
N MET A 351 2.82 -11.41 -18.03
CA MET A 351 3.86 -11.33 -17.01
C MET A 351 3.87 -12.56 -16.10
N ILE A 352 2.70 -13.07 -15.69
CA ILE A 352 2.62 -14.33 -14.92
C ILE A 352 3.17 -15.50 -15.75
N SER A 353 2.80 -15.59 -17.02
CA SER A 353 3.34 -16.61 -17.93
C SER A 353 4.86 -16.51 -18.06
N LEU A 354 5.39 -15.28 -18.14
CA LEU A 354 6.83 -15.05 -18.19
C LEU A 354 7.51 -15.53 -16.89
N LEU A 355 7.00 -15.15 -15.72
CA LEU A 355 7.51 -15.61 -14.43
C LEU A 355 7.52 -17.14 -14.34
N ASN A 356 6.43 -17.81 -14.71
CA ASN A 356 6.33 -19.28 -14.69
C ASN A 356 7.28 -19.96 -15.69
N SER A 357 7.67 -19.27 -16.76
CA SER A 357 8.59 -19.82 -17.76
C SER A 357 10.07 -19.66 -17.40
N VAL A 358 10.38 -18.70 -16.53
CA VAL A 358 11.76 -18.31 -16.19
C VAL A 358 12.15 -18.73 -14.77
N ILE A 359 11.22 -18.68 -13.84
CA ILE A 359 11.42 -19.04 -12.44
C ILE A 359 10.85 -20.45 -12.22
N PRO A 360 11.61 -21.38 -11.60
CA PRO A 360 11.18 -22.75 -11.34
C PRO A 360 9.86 -22.91 -10.61
#